data_AF-A0A3R0Q830-F1
#
_entry.id   AF-A0A3R0Q830-F1
#
_cell.length_a   1.000
_cell.length_b   1.000
_cell.length_c   1.000
_cell.angle_alpha   90.00
_cell.angle_beta   90.00
_cell.angle_gamma   90.00
#
_symmetry.space_group_name_H-M   'P 1'
#
loop_
_entity.id
_entity.type
_entity.pdbx_description
1 polymer ?
#
loop_
_entity_poly.entity_id
_entity_poly.type
_entity_poly.pdbx_seq_one_letter_code
_entity_poly.pdbx_strand_id
1 'polypeptide(L)'
;MYTTQTHPLLSVPFNAATDFTVLAEHCKQFAEILIEHDDPTLKMALCGRLSACLRLLQPSLLDPIPEHMMDSLTVDTPPTCSPRFDPECTELCNYCLALTQVLTGQGLLPETRDYLGCLLFDLIHYFSDEITAPRWLRTADGVKFIDGVTV
;
A
#
# COMPACT_ATOMS: atom_id res chain seq x y z
N MET A 1 -20.96 -7.26 33.38
CA MET A 1 -21.01 -6.29 32.27
C MET A 1 -19.66 -6.32 31.60
N TYR A 2 -19.54 -6.91 30.41
CA TYR A 2 -18.28 -6.88 29.66
C TYR A 2 -18.20 -5.54 28.95
N THR A 3 -17.27 -4.68 29.34
CA THR A 3 -16.95 -3.45 28.60
C THR A 3 -16.33 -3.88 27.28
N THR A 4 -17.03 -3.68 26.17
CA THR A 4 -16.47 -3.78 24.82
C THR A 4 -15.34 -2.77 24.74
N GLN A 5 -14.09 -3.21 24.88
CA GLN A 5 -12.92 -2.35 24.77
C GLN A 5 -12.79 -1.98 23.29
N THR A 6 -13.39 -0.85 22.90
CA THR A 6 -13.25 -0.30 21.57
C THR A 6 -11.81 0.12 21.36
N HIS A 7 -11.18 -0.42 20.32
CA HIS A 7 -9.79 -0.10 19.99
C HIS A 7 -9.63 1.43 19.84
N PRO A 8 -8.62 2.09 20.46
CA PRO A 8 -8.51 3.55 20.49
C PRO A 8 -8.59 4.21 19.11
N LEU A 9 -8.02 3.56 18.10
CA LEU A 9 -8.04 4.03 16.71
C LEU A 9 -9.42 4.06 16.06
N LEU A 10 -10.41 3.33 16.59
CA LEU A 10 -11.80 3.45 16.16
C LEU A 10 -12.45 4.77 16.58
N SER A 11 -11.84 5.50 17.52
CA SER A 11 -12.35 6.77 18.05
C SER A 11 -11.65 8.01 17.49
N VAL A 12 -10.58 7.84 16.70
CA VAL A 12 -9.82 8.96 16.15
C VAL A 12 -10.72 9.81 15.23
N PRO A 13 -10.83 11.13 15.44
CA PRO A 13 -11.60 11.98 14.56
C PRO A 13 -10.79 12.36 13.31
N PHE A 14 -11.43 12.32 12.15
CA PHE A 14 -10.91 12.91 10.92
C PHE A 14 -12.08 13.38 10.06
N ASN A 15 -11.85 14.37 9.20
CA ASN A 15 -12.86 14.96 8.32
C ASN A 15 -12.19 15.61 7.10
N ALA A 16 -12.98 16.29 6.26
CA ALA A 16 -12.50 16.94 5.03
C ALA A 16 -11.51 18.10 5.27
N ALA A 17 -11.40 18.62 6.49
CA ALA A 17 -10.42 19.65 6.87
C ALA A 17 -9.14 19.05 7.50
N THR A 18 -9.04 17.72 7.59
CA THR A 18 -7.84 17.06 8.11
C THR A 18 -6.77 17.02 7.02
N ASP A 19 -5.53 17.41 7.36
CA ASP A 19 -4.40 17.41 6.43
C ASP A 19 -4.16 16.02 5.83
N PHE A 20 -3.81 15.96 4.53
CA PHE A 20 -3.64 14.70 3.81
C PHE A 20 -2.54 13.81 4.40
N THR A 21 -1.50 14.40 4.99
CA THR A 21 -0.41 13.69 5.66
C THR A 21 -0.91 12.94 6.90
N VAL A 22 -1.81 13.57 7.67
CA VAL A 22 -2.46 12.95 8.84
C VAL A 22 -3.41 11.85 8.41
N LEU A 23 -4.20 12.07 7.34
CA LEU A 23 -5.07 11.05 6.76
C LEU A 23 -4.25 9.84 6.26
N ALA A 24 -3.10 10.07 5.62
CA ALA A 24 -2.22 9.00 5.15
C ALA A 24 -1.64 8.18 6.33
N GLU A 25 -1.22 8.83 7.40
CA GLU A 25 -0.74 8.17 8.61
C GLU A 25 -1.84 7.34 9.28
N HIS A 26 -3.09 7.84 9.33
CA HIS A 26 -4.21 7.04 9.81
C HIS A 26 -4.49 5.82 8.93
N CYS A 27 -4.42 5.95 7.61
CA CYS A 27 -4.55 4.81 6.70
C CYS A 27 -3.51 3.72 7.02
N LYS A 28 -2.25 4.11 7.24
CA LYS A 28 -1.17 3.20 7.63
C LYS A 28 -1.48 2.48 8.94
N GLN A 29 -1.85 3.23 9.98
CA GLN A 29 -2.17 2.67 11.30
C GLN A 29 -3.36 1.70 11.25
N PHE A 30 -4.40 2.00 10.45
CA PHE A 30 -5.51 1.07 10.28
C PHE A 30 -5.07 -0.21 9.55
N ALA A 31 -4.22 -0.10 8.53
CA ALA A 31 -3.73 -1.25 7.77
C ALA A 31 -2.83 -2.17 8.62
N GLU A 32 -1.96 -1.61 9.46
CA GLU A 32 -1.11 -2.38 10.39
C GLU A 32 -1.97 -3.26 11.32
N ILE A 33 -2.98 -2.67 11.95
CA ILE A 33 -3.82 -3.36 12.93
C ILE A 33 -4.75 -4.38 12.27
N LEU A 34 -5.19 -4.11 11.03
CA LEU A 34 -5.94 -5.06 10.23
C LEU A 34 -5.18 -6.38 10.03
N ILE A 35 -3.85 -6.32 9.95
CA ILE A 35 -2.97 -7.48 9.77
C ILE A 35 -2.65 -8.13 11.12
N GLU A 36 -2.42 -7.34 12.17
CA GLU A 36 -1.98 -7.83 13.49
C GLU A 36 -3.09 -8.52 14.31
N HIS A 37 -4.36 -8.18 14.09
CA HIS A 37 -5.48 -8.71 14.86
C HIS A 37 -6.37 -9.63 14.03
N ASP A 38 -6.99 -10.63 14.66
CA ASP A 38 -7.90 -11.58 14.00
C ASP A 38 -9.39 -11.42 14.33
N ASP A 39 -9.77 -10.45 15.18
CA ASP A 39 -11.18 -10.20 15.49
C ASP A 39 -11.95 -9.71 14.24
N PRO A 40 -12.93 -10.47 13.72
CA PRO A 40 -13.69 -10.08 12.53
C PRO A 40 -14.47 -8.77 12.71
N THR A 41 -14.93 -8.48 13.93
CA THR A 41 -15.70 -7.25 14.20
C THR A 41 -14.79 -6.03 14.10
N LEU A 42 -13.61 -6.12 14.72
CA LEU A 42 -12.58 -5.10 14.63
C LEU A 42 -12.11 -4.91 13.18
N LYS A 43 -11.85 -6.00 12.45
CA LYS A 43 -11.45 -5.93 11.03
C LYS A 43 -12.49 -5.19 10.19
N MET A 44 -13.77 -5.52 10.34
CA MET A 44 -14.84 -4.84 9.60
C MET A 44 -14.93 -3.35 9.95
N ALA A 45 -14.81 -3.00 11.24
CA ALA A 45 -14.82 -1.61 11.68
C ALA A 45 -13.62 -0.81 11.13
N LEU A 46 -12.42 -1.41 11.15
CA LEU A 46 -11.20 -0.80 10.60
C LEU A 46 -11.28 -0.65 9.08
N CYS A 47 -11.79 -1.64 8.35
CA CYS A 47 -12.03 -1.51 6.90
C CYS A 47 -12.99 -0.35 6.58
N GLY A 48 -14.04 -0.17 7.39
CA GLY A 48 -14.96 0.96 7.25
C GLY A 48 -14.27 2.31 7.46
N ARG A 49 -13.42 2.40 8.50
CA ARG A 49 -12.63 3.62 8.78
C ARG A 49 -11.57 3.89 7.72
N LEU A 50 -10.84 2.87 7.27
CA LEU A 50 -9.87 2.97 6.19
C LEU A 50 -10.54 3.46 4.90
N SER A 51 -11.71 2.90 4.54
CA SER A 51 -12.47 3.34 3.36
C SER A 51 -12.91 4.80 3.48
N ALA A 52 -13.38 5.23 4.66
CA ALA A 52 -13.75 6.63 4.89
C ALA A 52 -12.55 7.58 4.79
N CYS A 53 -11.40 7.18 5.35
CA CYS A 53 -10.15 7.94 5.29
C CYS A 53 -9.66 8.08 3.84
N LEU A 54 -9.63 6.98 3.08
CA LEU A 54 -9.24 6.96 1.66
C LEU A 54 -10.16 7.83 0.79
N ARG A 55 -11.48 7.84 1.05
CA ARG A 55 -12.43 8.71 0.32
C ARG A 55 -12.20 10.20 0.58
N LEU A 56 -11.74 10.56 1.78
CA LEU A 56 -11.35 11.95 2.07
C LEU A 56 -10.00 12.31 1.48
N LEU A 57 -9.08 11.35 1.41
CA LEU A 57 -7.76 11.53 0.83
C LEU A 57 -7.81 11.66 -0.70
N GLN A 58 -8.65 10.85 -1.37
CA GLN A 58 -8.69 10.71 -2.83
C GLN A 58 -8.77 12.04 -3.60
N PRO A 59 -9.63 13.01 -3.23
CA PRO A 59 -9.67 14.31 -3.92
C PRO A 59 -8.38 15.11 -3.76
N SER A 60 -7.78 15.09 -2.57
CA SER A 60 -6.57 15.88 -2.26
C SER A 60 -5.31 15.41 -2.97
N LEU A 61 -5.30 14.19 -3.53
CA LEU A 61 -4.13 13.62 -4.22
C LEU A 61 -3.80 14.36 -5.54
N LEU A 62 -4.77 15.06 -6.12
CA LEU A 62 -4.59 15.84 -7.35
C LEU A 62 -4.45 17.34 -7.10
N ASP A 63 -4.67 17.79 -5.87
CA ASP A 63 -4.56 19.19 -5.49
C ASP A 63 -3.10 19.59 -5.29
N PRO A 64 -2.73 20.87 -5.53
CA PRO A 64 -1.40 21.36 -5.18
C PRO A 64 -1.19 21.26 -3.67
N ILE A 65 0.06 21.00 -3.26
CA ILE A 65 0.44 20.93 -1.84
C ILE A 65 0.12 22.28 -1.17
N PRO A 66 -0.70 22.30 -0.10
CA PRO A 66 -0.97 23.50 0.69
C PRO A 66 0.29 24.16 1.24
N GLU A 67 0.34 25.49 1.21
CA GLU A 67 1.54 26.26 1.59
C GLU A 67 2.01 25.95 3.01
N HIS A 68 1.08 25.74 3.96
CA HIS A 68 1.39 25.43 5.35
C HIS A 68 2.06 24.06 5.55
N MET A 69 2.04 23.18 4.55
CA MET A 69 2.68 21.86 4.58
C MET A 69 3.98 21.80 3.77
N MET A 70 4.33 22.83 3.00
CA MET A 70 5.56 22.80 2.21
C MET A 70 6.79 22.63 3.11
N ASP A 71 6.85 23.37 4.22
CA ASP A 71 7.97 23.30 5.16
C ASP A 71 8.08 21.91 5.80
N SER A 72 6.97 21.26 6.15
CA SER A 72 6.99 19.92 6.77
C SER A 72 7.34 18.80 5.78
N LEU A 73 7.21 19.06 4.48
CA LEU A 73 7.57 18.15 3.40
C LEU A 73 8.92 18.52 2.74
N THR A 74 9.57 19.57 3.23
CA THR A 74 10.89 20.00 2.75
C THR A 74 11.97 19.41 3.64
N VAL A 75 12.98 18.80 3.02
CA VAL A 75 14.16 18.27 3.70
C VAL A 75 15.41 18.95 3.15
N ASP A 76 16.38 19.24 4.01
CA ASP A 76 17.62 19.94 3.63
C ASP A 76 18.58 19.08 2.80
N THR A 77 18.43 17.76 2.88
CA THR A 77 19.22 16.79 2.13
C THR A 77 18.30 15.74 1.50
N PRO A 78 18.61 15.28 0.28
CA PRO A 78 17.86 14.20 -0.34
C PRO A 78 17.78 12.98 0.59
N PRO A 79 16.59 12.37 0.75
CA PRO A 79 16.45 11.20 1.59
C PRO A 79 17.29 10.05 1.04
N THR A 80 18.03 9.38 1.91
CA THR A 80 18.93 8.26 1.56
C THR A 80 18.16 7.03 1.07
N CYS A 81 16.88 6.93 1.45
CA CYS A 81 15.96 5.90 0.99
C CYS A 81 14.64 6.54 0.62
N SER A 82 14.13 6.23 -0.56
CA SER A 82 12.74 6.51 -0.94
C SER A 82 11.85 5.33 -0.54
N PRO A 83 10.56 5.58 -0.23
CA PRO A 83 9.62 4.49 0.00
C PRO A 83 9.51 3.64 -1.28
N ARG A 84 9.78 2.34 -1.15
CA ARG A 84 9.72 1.38 -2.27
C ARG A 84 8.77 0.24 -1.91
N PHE A 85 7.98 -0.17 -2.89
CA PHE A 85 7.30 -1.46 -2.85
C PHE A 85 8.30 -2.55 -3.22
N ASP A 86 8.69 -3.39 -2.26
CA ASP A 86 9.74 -4.41 -2.43
C ASP A 86 9.38 -5.73 -1.69
N PRO A 87 8.27 -6.39 -2.03
CA PRO A 87 7.91 -7.68 -1.45
C PRO A 87 8.85 -8.78 -1.95
N GLU A 88 8.99 -9.86 -1.17
CA GLU A 88 9.69 -11.05 -1.67
C GLU A 88 8.93 -11.66 -2.87
N CYS A 89 9.64 -12.31 -3.79
CA CYS A 89 9.02 -12.95 -4.97
C CYS A 89 7.92 -13.97 -4.59
N THR A 90 8.09 -14.65 -3.45
CA THR A 90 7.12 -15.58 -2.86
C THR A 90 5.86 -14.86 -2.41
N GLU A 91 6.00 -13.73 -1.70
CA GLU A 91 4.89 -12.89 -1.26
C GLU A 91 4.13 -12.30 -2.44
N LEU A 92 4.85 -11.78 -3.43
CA LEU A 92 4.27 -11.19 -4.63
C LEU A 92 3.45 -12.24 -5.43
N CYS A 93 3.97 -13.46 -5.56
CA CYS A 93 3.21 -14.57 -6.14
C CYS A 93 1.91 -14.86 -5.36
N ASN A 94 1.98 -14.88 -4.03
CA ASN A 94 0.82 -15.09 -3.17
C ASN A 94 -0.22 -13.96 -3.32
N TYR A 95 0.20 -12.70 -3.47
CA TYR A 95 -0.71 -11.59 -3.73
C TYR A 95 -1.44 -11.75 -5.06
N CYS A 96 -0.72 -12.10 -6.14
CA CYS A 96 -1.32 -12.35 -7.44
C CYS A 96 -2.32 -13.52 -7.41
N LEU A 97 -1.99 -14.61 -6.70
CA LEU A 97 -2.90 -15.74 -6.51
C LEU A 97 -4.16 -15.34 -5.74
N ALA A 98 -4.03 -14.61 -4.63
CA ALA A 98 -5.16 -14.14 -3.83
C ALA A 98 -6.08 -13.21 -4.64
N LEU A 99 -5.51 -12.26 -5.38
CA LEU A 99 -6.28 -11.36 -6.25
C LEU A 99 -7.00 -12.11 -7.38
N THR A 100 -6.33 -13.09 -7.99
CA THR A 100 -6.95 -13.95 -9.02
C THR A 100 -8.16 -14.69 -8.44
N GLN A 101 -8.03 -15.26 -7.24
CA GLN A 101 -9.14 -15.94 -6.57
C GLN A 101 -10.31 -14.98 -6.31
N VAL A 102 -10.04 -13.78 -5.81
CA VAL A 102 -11.07 -12.75 -5.57
C VAL A 102 -11.79 -12.37 -6.88
N LEU A 103 -11.06 -12.18 -7.98
CA LEU A 103 -11.63 -11.83 -9.29
C LEU A 103 -12.49 -12.94 -9.89
N THR A 104 -12.13 -14.20 -9.66
CA THR A 104 -12.94 -15.36 -10.08
C THR A 104 -14.20 -15.55 -9.23
N GLY A 105 -14.25 -14.93 -8.05
CA GLY A 105 -15.40 -14.95 -7.16
C GLY A 105 -16.63 -14.21 -7.72
N GLN A 106 -17.80 -14.65 -7.28
CA GLN A 106 -19.06 -13.95 -7.53
C GLN A 106 -19.30 -12.88 -6.45
N GLY A 107 -19.99 -11.79 -6.79
CA GLY A 107 -20.44 -10.77 -5.82
C GLY A 107 -19.65 -9.45 -5.79
N LEU A 108 -18.58 -9.30 -6.58
CA LEU A 108 -17.93 -8.00 -6.76
C LEU A 108 -18.74 -7.09 -7.67
N LEU A 109 -18.85 -5.81 -7.28
CA LEU A 109 -19.34 -4.75 -8.15
C LEU A 109 -18.46 -4.65 -9.41
N PRO A 110 -19.03 -4.32 -10.59
CA PRO A 110 -18.26 -4.22 -11.83
C PRO A 110 -17.05 -3.30 -11.70
N GLU A 111 -17.24 -2.10 -11.16
CA GLU A 111 -16.17 -1.10 -10.99
C GLU A 111 -15.04 -1.60 -10.07
N THR A 112 -15.38 -2.26 -8.96
CA THR A 112 -14.37 -2.87 -8.06
C THR A 112 -13.59 -3.97 -8.77
N ARG A 113 -14.25 -4.76 -9.61
CA ARG A 113 -13.60 -5.81 -10.39
C ARG A 113 -12.61 -5.21 -11.40
N ASP A 114 -12.95 -4.10 -12.03
CA ASP A 114 -12.05 -3.41 -12.97
C ASP A 114 -10.79 -2.92 -12.27
N TYR A 115 -10.92 -2.24 -11.12
CA TYR A 115 -9.75 -1.78 -10.36
C TYR A 115 -8.86 -2.93 -9.87
N LEU A 116 -9.45 -4.02 -9.36
CA LEU A 116 -8.69 -5.20 -8.95
C LEU A 116 -8.03 -5.92 -10.14
N GLY A 117 -8.67 -5.88 -11.31
CA GLY A 117 -8.09 -6.40 -12.56
C GLY A 117 -6.87 -5.60 -13.00
N CYS A 118 -6.94 -4.27 -12.97
CA CYS A 118 -5.79 -3.40 -13.24
C CYS A 118 -4.65 -3.64 -12.23
N LEU A 119 -4.97 -3.75 -10.94
CA LEU A 119 -3.97 -4.05 -9.91
C LEU A 119 -3.28 -5.40 -10.17
N LEU A 120 -4.03 -6.45 -10.51
CA LEU A 120 -3.46 -7.75 -10.85
C LEU A 120 -2.58 -7.66 -12.10
N PHE A 121 -3.00 -6.89 -13.11
CA PHE A 121 -2.20 -6.65 -14.31
C PHE A 121 -0.85 -6.02 -13.95
N ASP A 122 -0.85 -4.93 -13.18
CA ASP A 122 0.38 -4.22 -12.80
C ASP A 122 1.30 -5.10 -11.96
N LEU A 123 0.75 -5.85 -10.98
CA LEU A 123 1.53 -6.75 -10.13
C LEU A 123 2.15 -7.92 -10.92
N ILE A 124 1.45 -8.49 -11.90
CA ILE A 124 2.00 -9.54 -12.76
C ILE A 124 3.12 -9.01 -13.64
N HIS A 125 3.01 -7.79 -14.16
CA HIS A 125 4.09 -7.16 -14.93
C HIS A 125 5.31 -6.92 -14.05
N TYR A 126 5.11 -6.31 -12.87
CA TYR A 126 6.16 -6.11 -11.89
C TYR A 126 6.83 -7.43 -11.49
N PHE A 127 6.05 -8.47 -11.18
CA PHE A 127 6.56 -9.80 -10.85
C PHE A 127 7.37 -10.41 -12.00
N SER A 128 6.86 -10.33 -13.23
CA SER A 128 7.55 -10.84 -14.42
C SER A 128 8.90 -10.16 -14.62
N ASP A 129 8.96 -8.85 -14.49
CA ASP A 129 10.19 -8.07 -14.63
C ASP A 129 11.19 -8.44 -13.52
N GLU A 130 10.72 -8.55 -12.27
CA GLU A 130 11.55 -8.92 -11.12
C GLU A 130 12.14 -10.32 -11.26
N ILE A 131 11.34 -11.32 -11.67
CA ILE A 131 11.81 -12.71 -11.82
C ILE A 131 12.64 -12.93 -13.08
N THR A 132 12.53 -12.06 -14.09
CA THR A 132 13.32 -12.17 -15.33
C THR A 132 14.51 -11.20 -15.37
N ALA A 133 14.65 -10.34 -14.36
CA ALA A 133 15.77 -9.41 -14.24
C ALA A 133 17.12 -10.10 -14.47
N PRO A 134 18.05 -9.53 -15.24
CA PRO A 134 19.40 -10.09 -15.39
C PRO A 134 20.14 -10.09 -14.05
N ARG A 135 20.65 -11.25 -13.61
CA ARG A 135 21.53 -11.36 -12.43
C ARG A 135 22.98 -11.64 -12.78
N TRP A 136 23.26 -11.82 -14.06
CA TRP A 136 24.58 -12.15 -14.55
C TRP A 136 24.96 -11.27 -15.73
N LEU A 137 26.17 -10.74 -15.68
CA LEU A 137 26.78 -9.94 -16.72
C LEU A 137 27.90 -10.74 -17.39
N ARG A 138 27.92 -10.76 -18.73
CA ARG A 138 29.03 -11.33 -19.50
C ARG A 138 30.17 -10.32 -19.54
N THR A 139 31.36 -10.75 -19.10
CA THR A 139 32.59 -9.94 -19.09
C THR A 139 33.71 -10.66 -19.85
N ALA A 140 34.83 -9.96 -20.10
CA ALA A 140 36.00 -10.55 -20.73
C ALA A 140 36.59 -11.73 -19.92
N ASP A 141 36.38 -11.75 -18.60
CA ASP A 141 36.83 -12.82 -17.70
C ASP A 141 35.75 -13.93 -17.50
N GLY A 142 34.66 -13.91 -18.27
CA GLY A 142 33.53 -14.82 -18.12
C GLY A 142 32.28 -14.18 -17.50
N VAL A 143 31.36 -15.01 -17.01
CA VAL A 143 30.06 -14.57 -16.46
C VAL A 143 30.24 -14.18 -14.98
N LYS A 144 29.88 -12.94 -14.62
CA LYS A 144 29.93 -12.42 -13.25
C LYS A 144 28.52 -12.11 -12.73
N PHE A 145 28.28 -12.33 -11.45
CA PHE A 145 27.02 -11.92 -10.81
C PHE A 145 26.95 -10.40 -10.74
N ILE A 146 25.76 -9.86 -10.96
CA ILE A 146 25.46 -8.44 -10.76
C ILE A 146 25.18 -8.29 -9.26
N ASP A 147 26.22 -8.00 -8.47
CA ASP A 147 26.00 -7.55 -7.09
C ASP A 147 25.28 -6.21 -7.17
N GLY A 148 24.14 -6.11 -6.48
CA GLY A 148 23.25 -4.95 -6.52
C GLY A 148 24.00 -3.66 -6.21
N VAL A 149 24.44 -2.95 -7.25
CA VAL A 149 24.93 -1.58 -7.13
C VAL A 149 23.68 -0.72 -6.99
N THR A 150 23.44 -0.28 -5.75
CA THR A 150 22.66 0.91 -5.46
C THR A 150 23.13 2.03 -6.37
N VAL A 151 22.26 2.45 -7.29
CA VAL A 151 22.38 3.73 -8.02
C VAL A 151 21.67 4.80 -7.21
#